data_AF-A0A1H2PTP6-F1
#
_entry.id   AF-A0A1H2PTP6-F1
#
_cell.length_a   1.000
_cell.length_b   1.000
_cell.length_c   1.000
_cell.angle_alpha   90.00
_cell.angle_beta   90.00
_cell.angle_gamma   90.00
#
_symmetry.space_group_name_H-M   'P 1'
#
loop_
_entity.id
_entity.type
_entity.pdbx_description
1 polymer ?
#
loop_
_entity_poly.entity_id
_entity_poly.type
_entity_poly.pdbx_seq_one_letter_code
_entity_poly.pdbx_strand_id
1 'polypeptide(L)' 'MSQELDALTGKVHGLTAALSIIAAALPQSASADVQETLRDLIGETSSSDLSAATRDAMHGVVRQVIDSMEIGLRR' A
#
# COMPACT_ATOMS: atom_id res chain seq x y z
N MET A 1 -14.30 -11.78 16.51
CA MET A 1 -13.18 -12.08 15.61
C MET A 1 -13.46 -11.70 14.15
N SER A 2 -14.58 -12.10 13.53
CA SER A 2 -14.86 -11.75 12.11
C SER A 2 -15.11 -10.26 11.87
N GLN A 3 -15.83 -9.56 12.77
CA GLN A 3 -16.10 -8.11 12.63
C GLN A 3 -14.83 -7.23 12.72
N GLU A 4 -13.86 -7.60 13.55
CA GLU A 4 -12.61 -6.84 13.67
C GLU A 4 -11.73 -7.03 12.43
N LEU A 5 -11.76 -8.22 11.83
CA LEU A 5 -11.13 -8.52 10.55
C LEU A 5 -11.79 -7.77 9.39
N ASP A 6 -13.13 -7.69 9.34
CA ASP A 6 -13.86 -6.87 8.36
C ASP A 6 -13.55 -5.37 8.53
N ALA A 7 -13.52 -4.88 9.77
CA ALA A 7 -13.20 -3.49 10.06
C ALA A 7 -11.74 -3.17 9.69
N LEU A 8 -10.80 -4.08 9.95
CA LEU A 8 -9.41 -3.93 9.55
C LEU A 8 -9.29 -3.93 8.02
N THR A 9 -9.95 -4.87 7.35
CA THR A 9 -10.01 -4.94 5.88
C THR A 9 -10.55 -3.64 5.27
N GLY A 10 -11.65 -3.11 5.82
CA GLY A 10 -12.24 -1.85 5.37
C GLY A 10 -11.29 -0.65 5.56
N LYS A 11 -10.58 -0.57 6.69
CA LYS A 11 -9.57 0.47 6.94
C LYS A 11 -8.38 0.36 5.98
N VAL A 12 -7.93 -0.85 5.72
CA VAL A 12 -6.83 -1.18 4.79
C VAL A 12 -7.24 -0.79 3.35
N HIS A 13 -8.48 -1.08 2.94
CA HIS A 13 -9.02 -0.64 1.65
C HIS A 13 -9.11 0.88 1.53
N GLY A 14 -9.59 1.55 2.58
CA GLY A 14 -9.66 3.02 2.63
C GLY A 14 -8.29 3.69 2.55
N LEU A 15 -7.28 3.12 3.22
CA LEU A 15 -5.89 3.57 3.14
C LEU A 15 -5.33 3.41 1.72
N THR A 16 -5.63 2.29 1.07
CA THR A 16 -5.26 2.03 -0.34
C THR A 16 -5.80 3.11 -1.26
N ALA A 17 -7.10 3.43 -1.14
CA ALA A 17 -7.74 4.44 -1.98
C ALA A 17 -7.12 5.83 -1.78
N ALA A 18 -6.83 6.22 -0.54
CA ALA A 18 -6.16 7.49 -0.25
C ALA A 18 -4.75 7.54 -0.85
N LEU A 19 -3.98 6.46 -0.71
CA LEU A 19 -2.64 6.35 -1.27
C LEU A 19 -2.66 6.39 -2.81
N SER A 20 -3.62 5.73 -3.47
CA SER A 20 -3.78 5.79 -4.93
C SER A 20 -4.10 7.20 -5.44
N ILE A 21 -4.88 8.00 -4.68
CA ILE A 21 -5.17 9.40 -5.04
C ILE A 21 -3.91 10.26 -4.89
N ILE A 22 -3.16 10.09 -3.80
CA ILE A 22 -1.91 10.83 -3.57
C ILE A 22 -0.89 10.47 -4.65
N ALA A 23 -0.75 9.18 -4.97
CA ALA A 23 0.02 8.64 -6.08
C ALA A 23 -0.33 9.32 -7.42
N ALA A 24 -1.62 9.43 -7.75
CA ALA A 24 -2.07 10.05 -8.99
C ALA A 24 -1.84 11.58 -9.03
N ALA A 25 -1.73 12.23 -7.87
CA ALA A 25 -1.47 13.67 -7.76
C ALA A 25 0.02 14.02 -7.66
N LEU A 26 0.90 13.04 -7.44
CA LEU A 26 2.34 13.28 -7.30
C LEU A 26 2.99 13.56 -8.67
N PRO A 27 3.88 14.56 -8.77
CA PRO A 27 4.74 14.73 -9.93
C PRO A 27 5.54 13.46 -10.20
N GLN A 28 5.78 13.13 -11.48
CA GLN A 28 6.48 11.91 -11.89
C GLN A 28 7.83 11.71 -11.17
N SER A 29 8.53 12.79 -10.84
CA SER A 29 9.77 12.77 -10.07
C SER A 29 9.60 12.22 -8.65
N ALA A 30 8.50 12.58 -7.97
CA ALA A 30 8.21 12.12 -6.62
C ALA A 30 7.57 10.72 -6.58
N SER A 31 7.06 10.23 -7.72
CA SER A 31 6.52 8.89 -7.84
C SER A 31 7.58 7.81 -7.62
N ALA A 32 8.83 8.03 -8.04
CA ALA A 32 9.91 7.07 -7.85
C ALA A 32 10.29 6.92 -6.36
N ASP A 33 10.50 8.05 -5.66
CA ASP A 33 10.82 8.06 -4.23
C ASP A 33 9.71 7.43 -3.38
N VAL A 34 8.44 7.68 -3.74
CA VAL A 34 7.29 7.08 -3.05
C VAL A 34 7.19 5.58 -3.31
N GLN A 35 7.46 5.12 -4.54
CA GLN A 35 7.52 3.68 -4.82
C GLN A 35 8.66 2.99 -4.06
N GLU A 36 9.82 3.63 -3.93
CA GLU A 36 10.95 3.13 -3.14
C GLU A 36 10.57 3.02 -1.66
N THR A 37 10.04 4.11 -1.08
CA THR A 37 9.57 4.15 0.30
C THR A 37 8.51 3.07 0.59
N LEU A 38 7.59 2.84 -0.35
CA LEU A 38 6.57 1.78 -0.21
C LEU A 38 7.19 0.37 -0.27
N ARG A 39 8.20 0.13 -1.10
CA ARG A 39 8.93 -1.14 -1.12
C ARG A 39 9.71 -1.38 0.17
N ASP A 40 10.31 -0.33 0.71
CA ASP A 40 11.01 -0.40 2.00
C ASP A 40 10.03 -0.73 3.14
N LEU A 41 8.82 -0.16 3.10
CA LEU A 41 7.75 -0.49 4.04
C LEU A 41 7.38 -1.98 4.00
N ILE A 42 7.36 -2.61 2.81
CA ILE A 42 7.18 -4.07 2.68
C ILE A 42 8.35 -4.82 3.32
N GLY A 43 9.58 -4.36 3.11
CA GLY A 43 10.79 -4.92 3.71
C GLY A 43 10.75 -4.88 5.25
N GLU A 44 10.49 -3.72 5.84
CA GLU A 44 10.47 -3.54 7.31
C GLU A 44 9.32 -4.32 7.98
N THR A 45 8.15 -4.35 7.34
CA THR A 45 7.01 -5.13 7.85
C THR A 45 7.18 -6.63 7.67
N SER A 46 8.09 -7.08 6.79
CA SER A 46 8.46 -8.49 6.65
C SER A 46 9.21 -9.03 7.87
N SER A 47 10.00 -8.18 8.52
CA SER A 47 10.76 -8.50 9.74
C SER A 47 10.01 -8.16 11.04
N SER A 48 8.81 -7.58 10.95
CA SER A 48 8.01 -7.24 12.12
C SER A 48 7.28 -8.47 12.70
N ASP A 49 7.07 -8.49 14.02
CA ASP A 49 6.26 -9.48 14.77
C ASP A 49 4.74 -9.43 14.45
N LEU A 50 4.37 -8.83 13.32
CA LEU A 50 3.00 -8.82 12.82
C LEU A 50 2.54 -10.23 12.45
N SER A 51 1.29 -10.54 12.80
CA SER A 51 0.55 -11.70 12.30
C SER A 51 0.66 -11.80 10.77
N ALA A 52 0.88 -13.01 10.27
CA ALA A 52 1.00 -13.28 8.83
C ALA A 52 -0.17 -12.70 8.03
N ALA A 53 -1.41 -12.83 8.53
CA ALA A 53 -2.60 -12.30 7.85
C ALA A 53 -2.58 -10.77 7.74
N THR A 54 -2.12 -10.07 8.78
CA THR A 54 -1.99 -8.60 8.76
C THR A 54 -0.88 -8.17 7.81
N ARG A 55 0.23 -8.91 7.80
CA ARG A 55 1.38 -8.67 6.93
C ARG A 55 1.02 -8.83 5.46
N ASP A 56 0.37 -9.94 5.09
CA ASP A 56 -0.12 -10.19 3.73
C ASP A 56 -1.11 -9.12 3.27
N ALA A 57 -2.04 -8.71 4.15
CA ALA A 57 -2.98 -7.63 3.84
C ALA A 57 -2.27 -6.29 3.59
N MET A 58 -1.30 -5.93 4.43
CA MET A 58 -0.49 -4.71 4.25
C MET A 58 0.32 -4.76 2.96
N HIS A 59 1.01 -5.87 2.70
CA HIS A 59 1.83 -6.05 1.50
C HIS A 59 0.97 -6.01 0.24
N GLY A 60 -0.22 -6.62 0.26
CA GLY A 60 -1.18 -6.57 -0.83
C GLY A 60 -1.58 -5.14 -1.18
N VAL A 61 -1.90 -4.32 -0.18
CA VAL A 61 -2.24 -2.90 -0.38
C VAL A 61 -1.08 -2.09 -0.91
N VAL A 62 0.10 -2.23 -0.32
CA VAL A 62 1.26 -1.47 -0.75
C VAL A 62 1.63 -1.81 -2.19
N ARG A 63 1.54 -3.10 -2.56
CA ARG A 63 1.80 -3.55 -3.93
C ARG A 63 0.73 -3.04 -4.91
N GLN A 64 -0.53 -2.95 -4.50
CA GLN A 64 -1.62 -2.37 -5.30
C GLN A 64 -1.44 -0.87 -5.55
N VAL A 65 -0.92 -0.13 -4.56
CA VAL A 65 -0.60 1.30 -4.72
C VAL A 65 0.55 1.50 -5.71
N ILE A 66 1.62 0.70 -5.60
CA ILE A 66 2.75 0.73 -6.55
C ILE A 66 2.27 0.47 -7.98
N ASP A 67 1.45 -0.57 -8.17
CA ASP A 67 0.90 -0.92 -9.50
C ASP A 67 0.03 0.22 -10.07
N SER A 68 -0.81 0.83 -9.23
CA SER A 68 -1.63 1.99 -9.62
C SER A 68 -0.78 3.19 -10.07
N MET A 69 0.37 3.41 -9.44
CA MET A 69 1.33 4.44 -9.83
C MET A 69 1.98 4.14 -11.18
N GLU A 70 2.36 2.88 -11.43
CA GLU A 70 2.92 2.45 -12.71
C GLU A 70 1.92 2.59 -13.87
N ILE A 71 0.63 2.33 -13.63
CA ILE A 71 -0.43 2.53 -14.63
C ILE A 71 -0.62 4.03 -14.92
N GLY A 72 -0.59 4.88 -13.89
CA GLY A 72 -0.68 6.34 -14.03
C GLY A 72 0.48 6.94 -14.82
N LEU A 73 1.69 6.37 -14.71
CA LEU A 73 2.90 6.78 -15.44
C LEU A 73 2.90 6.38 -16.92
N ARG A 74 2.11 5.39 -17.33
CA ARG A 74 2.04 4.90 -18.73
C ARG A 74 1.01 5.65 -19.60
N ARG A 75 0.22 6.57 -19.03
CA ARG A 75 -0.68 7.47 -19.76
C ARG A 75 -0.08 8.85 -19.95
#